data_AF-A0A1F3W081-F1
#
_entry.id   AF-A0A1F3W081-F1
#
_cell.length_a   1.000
_cell.length_b   1.000
_cell.length_c   1.000
_cell.angle_alpha   90.00
_cell.angle_beta   90.00
_cell.angle_gamma   90.00
#
_symmetry.space_group_name_H-M   'P 1'
#
loop_
_entity.id
_entity.type
_entity.pdbx_description
1 polymer ?
#
loop_
_entity_poly.entity_id
_entity_poly.type
_entity_poly.pdbx_seq_one_letter_code
_entity_poly.pdbx_strand_id
1 'polypeptide(L)' 'MTGPVKSKKEALLIAQSDALEAYSDLSDFSVRIELNSDIWMIDFEHQDASKIGGLHYLISAVNGEIIKKRYI' A
#
# COMPACT_ATOMS: atom_id res chain seq x y z
N MET A 1 22.46 14.38 7.30
CA MET A 1 21.19 14.01 7.97
C MET A 1 20.16 13.77 6.88
N THR A 2 19.87 12.52 6.55
CA THR A 2 18.87 12.17 5.52
C THR A 2 18.06 11.00 6.07
N GLY A 3 17.08 11.30 6.92
CA GLY A 3 16.07 10.31 7.27
C GLY A 3 15.06 10.18 6.13
N PRO A 4 14.50 8.99 5.84
CA PRO A 4 13.42 8.87 4.88
C PRO A 4 12.19 9.66 5.38
N VAL A 5 11.53 10.33 4.44
CA VAL A 5 10.61 11.47 4.65
C VAL A 5 9.16 11.03 4.88
N LYS A 6 8.79 9.74 4.74
CA LYS A 6 7.44 9.27 5.10
C LYS A 6 7.44 8.04 6.02
N SER A 7 6.69 8.16 7.10
CA SER A 7 6.45 7.10 8.08
C SER A 7 5.57 5.97 7.51
N LYS A 8 5.63 4.77 8.10
CA LYS A 8 4.75 3.63 7.77
C LYS A 8 3.28 4.03 7.67
N LYS A 9 2.83 4.89 8.60
CA LYS A 9 1.46 5.39 8.67
C LYS A 9 1.11 6.25 7.46
N GLU A 10 2.01 7.11 7.01
CA GLU A 10 1.78 7.97 5.85
C GLU A 10 1.77 7.17 4.55
N ALA A 11 2.68 6.22 4.38
CA ALA A 11 2.67 5.33 3.23
C ALA A 11 1.35 4.54 3.15
N LEU A 12 0.85 4.06 4.30
CA LEU A 12 -0.44 3.41 4.39
C LEU A 12 -1.60 4.34 4.00
N LEU A 13 -1.61 5.58 4.50
CA LEU A 13 -2.66 6.54 4.15
C LEU A 13 -2.70 6.85 2.65
N ILE A 14 -1.53 6.95 2.01
CA ILE A 14 -1.43 7.16 0.55
C ILE A 14 -2.04 5.96 -0.18
N ALA A 15 -1.63 4.74 0.17
CA ALA A 15 -2.14 3.53 -0.47
C ALA A 15 -3.66 3.34 -0.24
N GLN A 16 -4.16 3.61 0.98
CA GLN A 16 -5.59 3.54 1.28
C GLN A 16 -6.41 4.57 0.51
N SER A 17 -5.90 5.79 0.36
CA SER A 17 -6.62 6.84 -0.38
C SER A 17 -6.75 6.47 -1.85
N ASP A 18 -5.67 6.01 -2.50
CA ASP A 18 -5.71 5.54 -3.90
C ASP A 18 -6.58 4.28 -4.05
N ALA A 19 -6.48 3.35 -3.10
CA ALA A 19 -7.28 2.13 -3.09
C ALA A 19 -8.78 2.42 -2.92
N LEU A 20 -9.18 3.39 -2.10
CA LEU A 20 -10.59 3.78 -1.92
C LEU A 20 -11.20 4.45 -3.15
N GLU A 21 -10.39 5.15 -3.95
CA GLU A 21 -10.85 5.69 -5.24
C GLU A 21 -11.15 4.56 -6.24
N ALA A 22 -10.39 3.46 -6.19
CA ALA A 22 -10.57 2.31 -7.08
C ALA A 22 -11.60 1.29 -6.58
N TYR A 23 -11.60 1.02 -5.27
CA TYR A 23 -12.45 0.07 -4.57
C TYR A 23 -13.17 0.85 -3.47
N SER A 24 -14.41 1.26 -3.75
CA SER A 24 -15.23 2.11 -2.88
C SER A 24 -15.37 1.63 -1.42
N ASP A 25 -14.99 0.37 -1.14
CA ASP A 25 -14.91 -0.21 0.19
C ASP A 25 -13.66 -1.12 0.29
N LEU A 26 -12.91 -0.98 1.40
CA LEU A 26 -11.73 -1.80 1.71
C LEU A 26 -11.91 -2.71 2.93
N SER A 27 -13.13 -2.81 3.46
CA SER A 27 -13.45 -3.53 4.71
C SER A 27 -13.16 -5.03 4.61
N ASP A 28 -13.25 -5.59 3.41
CA ASP A 28 -12.95 -6.99 3.09
C ASP A 28 -11.45 -7.29 2.94
N PHE A 29 -10.57 -6.30 3.08
CA PHE A 29 -9.13 -6.46 2.88
C PHE A 29 -8.36 -6.45 4.21
N SER A 30 -7.35 -7.29 4.30
CA SER A 30 -6.25 -7.19 5.26
C SER A 30 -5.07 -6.48 4.62
N VAL A 31 -4.30 -5.74 5.42
CA VAL A 31 -3.15 -4.99 4.91
C VAL A 31 -1.84 -5.55 5.46
N ARG A 32 -0.91 -5.89 4.56
CA ARG A 32 0.50 -6.14 4.88
C ARG A 32 1.34 -4.96 4.45
N ILE A 33 2.33 -4.61 5.29
CA ILE A 33 3.19 -3.45 5.07
C ILE A 33 4.61 -3.81 5.44
N GLU A 34 5.51 -3.72 4.47
CA GLU A 34 6.93 -4.01 4.63
C GLU A 34 7.77 -2.86 4.07
N LEU A 35 8.90 -2.58 4.71
CA LEU A 35 9.88 -1.62 4.20
C LEU A 35 11.06 -2.41 3.63
N ASN A 36 11.33 -2.21 2.34
CA ASN A 36 12.53 -2.72 1.70
C ASN A 36 13.38 -1.56 1.20
N SER A 37 14.53 -1.37 1.86
CA SER A 37 15.43 -0.23 1.64
C SER A 37 14.67 1.10 1.83
N ASP A 38 14.26 1.74 0.73
CA ASP A 38 13.51 3.00 0.73
C ASP A 38 12.16 2.86 0.01
N ILE A 39 11.63 1.65 -0.06
CA ILE A 39 10.34 1.36 -0.71
C ILE A 39 9.41 0.70 0.30
N TRP A 40 8.30 1.36 0.56
CA TRP A 40 7.16 0.77 1.25
C TRP A 40 6.40 -0.14 0.27
N MET A 41 6.38 -1.42 0.59
CA MET A 41 5.51 -2.41 -0.04
C MET A 41 4.23 -2.49 0.77
N ILE A 42 3.09 -2.28 0.12
CA ILE A 42 1.76 -2.33 0.76
C ILE A 42 0.85 -3.24 -0.05
N ASP A 43 0.40 -4.31 0.57
CA ASP A 43 -0.47 -5.32 -0.01
C ASP A 43 -1.82 -5.31 0.69
N PHE A 44 -2.89 -5.14 -0.07
CA PHE A 44 -4.27 -5.35 0.35
C PHE A 44 -4.69 -6.72 -0.17
N GLU A 45 -4.83 -7.67 0.74
CA GLU A 45 -5.24 -9.04 0.44
C GLU A 45 -6.67 -9.25 0.94
N HIS A 46 -7.51 -9.97 0.20
CA HIS A 46 -8.83 -10.33 0.70
C HIS A 46 -8.71 -11.18 1.98
N GLN A 47 -9.55 -10.88 2.97
CA GLN A 47 -9.64 -11.70 4.19
C GLN A 47 -10.15 -13.12 3.89
N ASP A 48 -10.97 -13.25 2.84
CA ASP A 48 -11.42 -14.54 2.34
C ASP A 48 -10.36 -15.13 1.39
N ALA A 49 -9.70 -16.20 1.85
CA ALA A 49 -8.65 -16.89 1.09
C ALA A 49 -9.16 -17.55 -0.21
N SER A 50 -10.48 -17.67 -0.41
CA SER A 50 -11.06 -18.14 -1.66
C SER A 50 -11.13 -17.06 -2.75
N LYS A 51 -11.04 -15.78 -2.37
CA LYS A 51 -10.98 -14.66 -3.31
C LYS A 51 -9.54 -14.51 -3.82
N ILE A 52 -9.38 -14.66 -5.13
CA ILE A 52 -8.11 -14.47 -5.82
C ILE A 52 -8.01 -13.00 -6.22
N GLY A 53 -6.93 -12.33 -5.86
CA GLY A 53 -6.70 -10.93 -6.22
C GLY A 53 -6.27 -10.06 -5.04
N GLY A 54 -6.04 -8.78 -5.31
CA GLY A 54 -5.60 -7.82 -4.30
C GLY A 54 -4.98 -6.55 -4.88
N LEU A 55 -4.66 -5.61 -4.02
CA LEU A 55 -3.94 -4.40 -4.41
C LEU A 55 -2.50 -4.46 -3.92
N HIS A 56 -1.55 -4.23 -4.82
CA HIS A 56 -0.14 -4.15 -4.48
C HIS A 56 0.40 -2.76 -4.83
N TYR A 57 1.01 -2.11 -3.85
CA TYR A 57 1.61 -0.78 -3.99
C TYR A 57 3.10 -0.82 -3.62
N LEU A 58 3.89 -0.12 -4.42
CA LEU A 58 5.26 0.27 -4.10
C LEU A 58 5.31 1.78 -3.96
N ILE A 59 5.64 2.28 -2.77
CA ILE A 59 5.66 3.70 -2.43
C ILE A 59 7.06 4.09 -1.98
N SER A 60 7.61 5.16 -2.54
CA SER A 60 8.90 5.71 -2.12
C SER A 60 8.83 6.20 -0.66
N ALA A 61 9.70 5.68 0.20
CA ALA A 61 9.86 6.15 1.57
C ALA A 61 10.52 7.54 1.63
N VAL A 62 11.12 8.01 0.52
CA VAL A 62 11.84 9.29 0.42
C VAL A 62 10.91 10.47 0.10
N ASN A 63 9.79 10.25 -0.57
CA ASN A 63 8.88 11.35 -0.94
C ASN A 63 7.40 10.96 -0.94
N GLY A 64 7.06 9.68 -0.76
CA GLY A 64 5.69 9.19 -0.77
C GLY A 64 5.10 9.02 -2.16
N GLU A 65 5.89 9.11 -3.24
CA GLU A 65 5.39 8.83 -4.58
C GLU A 65 5.03 7.35 -4.72
N ILE A 66 3.89 7.07 -5.35
CA ILE A 66 3.53 5.72 -5.77
C ILE A 66 4.40 5.37 -6.98
N ILE A 67 5.41 4.54 -6.76
CA ILE A 67 6.33 4.05 -7.80
C ILE A 67 5.60 3.05 -8.71
N LYS A 68 4.78 2.20 -8.11
CA LYS A 68 4.02 1.17 -8.81
C LYS A 68 2.73 0.87 -8.06
N LYS A 69 1.66 0.63 -8.81
CA LYS A 69 0.44 0.02 -8.30
C LYS A 69 -0.05 -1.07 -9.25
N ARG A 70 -0.60 -2.13 -8.68
CA ARG A 70 -1.20 -3.24 -9.43
C ARG A 70 -2.46 -3.70 -8.73
N TYR A 71 -3.51 -3.86 -9.51
CA TYR A 71 -4.74 -4.54 -9.13
C TYR A 71 -4.69 -5.93 -9.77
N ILE A 72 -4.83 -6.98 -8.97
CA ILE A 72 -4.76 -8.39 -9.42
C ILE A 72 -6.15 -8.98 -9.34
#